data_AF-A0A5E7VSF4-F1
#
_entry.id   AF-A0A5E7VSF4-F1
#
_cell.length_a   1.000
_cell.length_b   1.000
_cell.length_c   1.000
_cell.angle_alpha   90.00
_cell.angle_beta   90.00
_cell.angle_gamma   90.00
#
_symmetry.space_group_name_H-M   'P 1'
#
loop_
_entity.id
_entity.type
_entity.pdbx_description
1 polymer ?
#
loop_
_entity_poly.entity_id
_entity_poly.type
_entity_poly.pdbx_seq_one_letter_code
_entity_poly.pdbx_strand_id
1 'polypeptide(L)'
;MSMKKLMLAVLAAAALAGCGGNKDKAQAFVESSGMTKQYTSMVETASSGYASRYPMLEREQIRNVVRENIDPDDLKGMVVEIYANHFNNEELDLLTRANQHPEQAMTIILSSEKGRDLAEKFMAVQSTLAKDMRDAMADSDEAIIDALDDLKDQAQG
;
A
#
# COMPACT_ATOMS: atom_id res chain seq x y z
N MET A 1 37.93 14.13 -46.90
CA MET A 1 37.89 12.96 -46.01
C MET A 1 38.55 13.38 -44.70
N SER A 2 38.12 13.10 -43.47
CA SER A 2 36.97 12.42 -42.88
C SER A 2 37.07 12.80 -41.39
N MET A 3 36.14 13.57 -40.84
CA MET A 3 36.19 13.94 -39.40
C MET A 3 34.80 14.27 -38.86
N LYS A 4 33.82 13.41 -39.16
CA LYS A 4 32.44 13.51 -38.64
C LYS A 4 31.89 12.13 -38.30
N LYS A 5 32.44 11.45 -37.28
CA LYS A 5 31.88 10.16 -36.81
C LYS A 5 31.99 9.89 -35.29
N LEU A 6 32.16 10.91 -34.44
CA LEU A 6 32.32 10.69 -32.99
C LEU A 6 31.46 11.61 -32.11
N MET A 7 30.19 11.81 -32.45
CA MET A 7 29.27 12.57 -31.57
C MET A 7 27.84 12.04 -31.50
N LEU A 8 27.61 10.75 -31.70
CA LEU A 8 26.25 10.19 -31.74
C LEU A 8 26.15 8.80 -31.10
N ALA A 9 26.72 8.61 -29.91
CA ALA A 9 26.63 7.32 -29.21
C ALA A 9 26.59 7.39 -27.68
N VAL A 10 26.14 8.50 -27.08
CA VAL A 10 26.03 8.61 -25.59
C VAL A 10 24.64 9.06 -25.11
N LEU A 11 23.66 9.23 -26.01
CA LEU A 11 22.33 9.76 -25.64
C LEU A 11 21.20 8.72 -25.63
N ALA A 12 21.51 7.43 -25.53
CA ALA A 12 20.53 6.35 -25.58
C ALA A 12 20.55 5.41 -24.36
N ALA A 13 21.00 5.86 -23.19
CA ALA A 13 20.93 5.09 -21.95
C ALA A 13 19.91 5.63 -20.92
N ALA A 14 19.34 6.83 -21.14
CA ALA A 14 18.38 7.43 -20.19
C ALA A 14 16.91 7.00 -20.41
N ALA A 15 16.61 6.27 -21.48
CA ALA A 15 15.22 5.88 -21.80
C ALA A 15 14.73 4.63 -21.04
N LEU A 16 15.61 3.91 -20.33
CA LEU A 16 15.24 2.70 -19.57
C LEU A 16 15.00 2.94 -18.07
N ALA A 17 15.19 4.17 -17.56
CA ALA A 17 14.83 4.54 -16.20
C ALA A 17 13.33 4.87 -16.01
N GLY A 18 12.54 4.83 -17.10
CA GLY A 18 11.15 5.31 -17.11
C GLY A 18 10.10 4.37 -16.51
N CYS A 19 10.35 3.06 -16.44
CA CYS A 19 9.38 2.10 -15.85
C CYS A 19 9.71 1.67 -14.42
N GLY A 20 10.98 1.73 -14.00
CA GLY A 20 11.37 1.39 -12.62
C GLY A 20 11.19 2.55 -11.62
N GLY A 21 11.46 3.79 -12.06
CA GLY A 21 11.53 4.93 -11.15
C GLY A 21 10.23 5.25 -10.41
N ASN A 22 9.08 4.94 -11.00
CA ASN A 22 7.78 5.25 -10.39
C ASN A 22 7.43 4.27 -9.27
N LYS A 23 7.72 2.98 -9.47
CA LYS A 23 7.53 1.95 -8.45
C LYS A 23 8.49 2.16 -7.27
N ASP A 24 9.74 2.54 -7.54
CA ASP A 24 10.72 2.85 -6.49
C ASP A 24 10.26 4.05 -5.63
N LYS A 25 9.72 5.10 -6.26
CA LYS A 25 9.17 6.25 -5.52
C LYS A 25 7.90 5.93 -4.76
N ALA A 26 7.01 5.12 -5.34
CA ALA A 26 5.81 4.66 -4.65
C ALA A 26 6.19 3.81 -3.42
N GLN A 27 7.19 2.94 -3.57
CA GLN A 27 7.74 2.17 -2.46
C GLN A 27 8.31 3.07 -1.37
N ALA A 28 9.13 4.07 -1.72
CA ALA A 28 9.66 5.02 -0.75
C ALA A 28 8.56 5.81 -0.02
N PHE A 29 7.54 6.27 -0.74
CA PHE A 29 6.38 6.94 -0.15
C PHE A 29 5.68 6.02 0.86
N VAL A 30 5.34 4.80 0.45
CA VAL A 30 4.64 3.80 1.25
C VAL A 30 5.43 3.41 2.50
N GLU A 31 6.75 3.28 2.40
CA GLU A 31 7.61 3.01 3.55
C GLU A 31 7.64 4.17 4.54
N SER A 32 7.52 5.41 4.05
CA SER A 32 7.48 6.60 4.88
C SER A 32 6.10 6.91 5.48
N SER A 33 5.02 6.38 4.92
CA SER A 33 3.62 6.76 5.27
C SER A 33 3.11 6.15 6.58
N GLY A 34 3.90 5.30 7.24
CA GLY A 34 3.52 4.64 8.49
C GLY A 34 2.55 3.47 8.29
N MET A 35 2.47 2.92 7.08
CA MET A 35 1.52 1.88 6.70
C MET A 35 1.60 0.60 7.54
N THR A 36 2.77 0.26 8.11
CA THR A 36 2.91 -0.86 9.06
C THR A 36 2.00 -0.71 10.29
N LYS A 37 1.81 0.52 10.79
CA LYS A 37 0.88 0.79 11.90
C LYS A 37 -0.57 0.61 11.44
N GLN A 38 -0.88 1.04 10.22
CA GLN A 38 -2.20 0.89 9.61
C GLN A 38 -2.58 -0.59 9.47
N TYR A 39 -1.65 -1.43 8.97
CA TYR A 39 -1.81 -2.88 8.89
C TYR A 39 -2.12 -3.50 10.26
N THR A 40 -1.36 -3.13 11.30
CA THR A 40 -1.59 -3.65 12.66
C THR A 40 -3.01 -3.35 13.14
N SER A 41 -3.49 -2.13 12.90
CA SER A 41 -4.85 -1.72 13.28
C SER A 41 -5.94 -2.43 12.47
N MET A 42 -5.68 -2.72 11.18
CA MET A 42 -6.58 -3.50 10.33
C MET A 42 -6.71 -4.94 10.82
N VAL A 43 -5.59 -5.61 11.13
CA VAL A 43 -5.60 -6.96 11.71
C VAL A 43 -6.40 -6.99 13.02
N GLU A 44 -6.20 -6.01 13.89
CA GLU A 44 -6.95 -5.93 15.16
C GLU A 44 -8.46 -5.73 14.94
N THR A 45 -8.83 -4.93 13.94
CA THR A 45 -10.23 -4.72 13.56
C THR A 45 -10.85 -5.99 12.98
N ALA A 46 -10.18 -6.66 12.05
CA ALA A 46 -10.61 -7.92 11.46
C ALA A 46 -10.76 -9.01 12.54
N SER A 47 -9.74 -9.17 13.39
CA SER A 47 -9.74 -10.12 14.52
C SER A 47 -10.93 -9.91 15.47
N SER A 48 -11.27 -8.65 15.74
CA SER A 48 -12.43 -8.31 16.57
C SER A 48 -13.75 -8.73 15.94
N GLY A 49 -13.84 -8.69 14.60
CA GLY A 49 -14.99 -9.19 13.85
C GLY A 49 -15.21 -10.69 14.07
N TYR A 50 -14.15 -11.49 13.94
CA TYR A 50 -14.21 -12.94 14.15
C TYR A 50 -14.43 -13.32 15.63
N ALA A 51 -13.89 -12.57 16.58
CA ALA A 51 -14.06 -12.85 18.01
C ALA A 51 -15.53 -12.95 18.46
N SER A 52 -16.44 -12.24 17.78
CA SER A 52 -17.88 -12.35 18.04
C SER A 52 -18.49 -13.70 17.62
N ARG A 53 -17.93 -14.34 16.58
CA ARG A 53 -18.37 -15.62 16.01
C ARG A 53 -17.73 -16.82 16.70
N TYR A 54 -16.56 -16.64 17.30
CA TYR A 54 -15.77 -17.68 17.97
C TYR A 54 -15.54 -17.36 19.46
N PRO A 55 -16.60 -17.28 20.29
CA PRO A 55 -16.49 -16.82 21.68
C PRO A 55 -15.72 -17.79 22.61
N MET A 56 -15.47 -19.01 22.15
CA MET A 56 -14.71 -20.04 22.86
C MET A 56 -13.21 -19.97 22.60
N LEU A 57 -12.77 -19.21 21.59
CA LEU A 57 -11.35 -19.06 21.25
C LEU A 57 -10.79 -17.81 21.95
N GLU A 58 -9.53 -17.91 22.39
CA GLU A 58 -8.83 -16.76 22.95
C GLU A 58 -8.57 -15.71 21.87
N ARG A 59 -8.60 -14.43 22.27
CA ARG A 59 -8.38 -13.31 21.33
C ARG A 59 -7.05 -13.41 20.59
N GLU A 60 -6.03 -13.95 21.23
CA GLU A 60 -4.71 -14.14 20.64
C GLU A 60 -4.72 -15.23 19.55
N GLN A 61 -5.48 -16.31 19.73
CA GLN A 61 -5.60 -17.38 18.72
C GLN A 61 -6.24 -16.84 17.44
N ILE A 62 -7.35 -16.10 17.60
CA ILE A 62 -8.05 -15.48 16.47
C ILE A 62 -7.13 -14.48 15.75
N ARG A 63 -6.41 -13.66 16.51
CA ARG A 63 -5.45 -12.71 15.96
C ARG A 63 -4.34 -13.40 15.16
N ASN A 64 -3.85 -14.54 15.61
CA ASN A 64 -2.79 -15.27 14.93
C ASN A 64 -3.30 -15.86 13.61
N VAL A 65 -4.49 -16.47 13.57
CA VAL A 65 -5.09 -16.95 12.32
C VAL A 65 -5.27 -15.82 11.31
N VAL A 66 -5.78 -14.67 11.75
CA VAL A 66 -5.94 -13.50 10.86
C VAL A 66 -4.59 -13.03 10.32
N ARG A 67 -3.53 -13.05 11.12
CA ARG A 67 -2.16 -12.69 10.65
C ARG A 67 -1.58 -13.70 9.67
N GLU A 68 -1.82 -14.99 9.90
CA GLU A 68 -1.31 -16.07 9.05
C GLU A 68 -1.97 -16.08 7.67
N ASN A 69 -3.18 -15.53 7.56
CA ASN A 69 -3.95 -15.49 6.32
C ASN A 69 -3.98 -14.10 5.64
N ILE A 70 -3.36 -13.09 6.25
CA ILE A 70 -3.24 -11.74 5.67
C ILE A 70 -1.79 -11.31 5.71
N ASP A 71 -1.08 -11.49 4.59
CA ASP A 71 0.34 -11.13 4.49
C ASP A 71 0.53 -9.59 4.42
N PRO A 72 1.27 -8.99 5.37
CA PRO A 72 1.55 -7.55 5.35
C PRO A 72 2.37 -7.10 4.13
N ASP A 73 3.26 -7.96 3.62
CA ASP A 73 4.11 -7.64 2.48
C ASP A 73 3.32 -7.67 1.16
N ASP A 74 2.34 -8.58 1.03
CA ASP A 74 1.42 -8.58 -0.10
C ASP A 74 0.54 -7.34 -0.13
N LEU A 75 -0.02 -6.95 1.03
CA LEU A 75 -0.76 -5.69 1.15
C LEU A 75 0.12 -4.49 0.85
N LYS A 76 1.37 -4.49 1.33
CA LYS A 76 2.33 -3.42 1.01
C LYS A 76 2.61 -3.35 -0.48
N GLY A 77 2.84 -4.50 -1.12
CA GLY A 77 3.05 -4.61 -2.56
C GLY A 77 1.86 -4.06 -3.34
N MET A 78 0.64 -4.40 -2.94
CA MET A 78 -0.59 -3.88 -3.54
C MET A 78 -0.68 -2.36 -3.44
N VAL A 79 -0.42 -1.77 -2.26
CA VAL A 79 -0.44 -0.30 -2.11
C VAL A 79 0.63 0.35 -3.00
N VAL A 80 1.84 -0.22 -3.06
CA VAL A 80 2.91 0.27 -3.93
C VAL A 80 2.48 0.25 -5.39
N GLU A 81 1.86 -0.84 -5.86
CA GLU A 81 1.35 -0.96 -7.23
C GLU A 81 0.26 0.07 -7.53
N ILE A 82 -0.72 0.24 -6.63
CA ILE A 82 -1.77 1.25 -6.79
C ILE A 82 -1.14 2.65 -6.91
N TYR A 83 -0.21 2.99 -6.04
CA TYR A 83 0.43 4.30 -6.07
C TYR A 83 1.29 4.50 -7.33
N ALA A 84 2.04 3.48 -7.75
CA ALA A 84 2.84 3.51 -8.97
C ALA A 84 2.00 3.59 -10.26
N ASN A 85 0.79 3.04 -10.26
CA ASN A 85 -0.11 3.10 -11.42
C ASN A 85 -0.88 4.42 -11.50
N HIS A 86 -1.15 5.04 -10.36
CA HIS A 86 -1.96 6.25 -10.31
C HIS A 86 -1.15 7.53 -10.27
N PHE A 87 0.00 7.59 -9.61
CA PHE A 87 0.80 8.82 -9.47
C PHE A 87 2.06 8.77 -10.32
N ASN A 88 2.48 9.92 -10.83
CA ASN A 88 3.78 10.05 -11.49
C ASN A 88 4.90 10.42 -10.48
N ASN A 89 6.14 10.43 -10.96
CA ASN A 89 7.32 10.71 -10.13
C ASN A 89 7.30 12.07 -9.41
N GLU A 90 6.73 13.12 -10.00
CA GLU A 90 6.66 14.46 -9.39
C GLU A 90 5.57 14.50 -8.30
N GLU A 91 4.44 13.84 -8.56
CA GLU A 91 3.34 13.71 -7.62
C GLU A 91 3.76 12.89 -6.39
N LEU A 92 4.46 11.77 -6.58
CA LEU A 92 4.99 10.94 -5.49
C LEU A 92 6.04 11.68 -4.66
N ASP A 93 6.89 12.51 -5.28
CA ASP A 93 7.82 13.36 -4.54
C ASP A 93 7.08 14.38 -3.66
N LEU A 94 6.02 14.99 -4.21
CA LEU A 94 5.24 15.99 -3.49
C LEU A 94 4.45 15.36 -2.33
N LEU A 95 3.86 14.18 -2.54
CA LEU A 95 3.21 13.40 -1.48
C LEU A 95 4.21 12.97 -0.41
N THR A 96 5.40 12.49 -0.80
CA THR A 96 6.47 12.11 0.14
C THR A 96 6.90 13.29 0.99
N ARG A 97 7.12 14.46 0.37
CA ARG A 97 7.48 15.67 1.09
C ARG A 97 6.38 16.12 2.05
N ALA A 98 5.12 16.05 1.64
CA ALA A 98 3.98 16.37 2.51
C ALA A 98 3.88 15.39 3.69
N ASN A 99 4.11 14.10 3.45
CA ASN A 99 4.10 13.06 4.48
C ASN A 99 5.26 13.21 5.49
N GLN A 100 6.45 13.65 5.04
CA GLN A 100 7.60 13.94 5.91
C GLN A 100 7.43 15.19 6.76
N HIS A 101 6.55 16.12 6.36
CA HIS A 101 6.29 17.39 7.04
C HIS A 101 4.79 17.58 7.27
N PRO A 102 4.16 16.77 8.14
CA PRO A 102 2.71 16.75 8.33
C PRO A 102 2.15 18.12 8.75
N GLU A 103 2.91 18.91 9.50
CA GLU A 103 2.55 20.28 9.91
C GLU A 103 2.54 21.28 8.75
N GLN A 104 3.20 20.94 7.63
CA GLN A 104 3.27 21.76 6.41
C GLN A 104 2.52 21.13 5.23
N ALA A 105 1.98 19.92 5.38
CA ALA A 105 1.40 19.13 4.30
C ALA A 105 0.34 19.92 3.49
N MET A 106 -0.57 20.61 4.18
CA MET A 106 -1.58 21.45 3.53
C MET A 106 -0.95 22.57 2.70
N THR A 107 0.09 23.23 3.19
CA THR A 107 0.78 24.30 2.46
C THR A 107 1.55 23.74 1.26
N ILE A 108 2.24 22.60 1.44
CA ILE A 108 2.99 21.93 0.38
C ILE A 108 2.06 21.54 -0.78
N ILE A 109 0.89 21.00 -0.47
CA ILE A 109 -0.07 20.50 -1.46
C ILE A 109 -0.94 21.62 -2.02
N LEU A 110 -1.51 22.51 -1.21
CA LEU A 110 -2.55 23.45 -1.68
C LEU A 110 -2.02 24.78 -2.23
N SER A 111 -0.70 25.02 -2.17
CA SER A 111 -0.06 26.27 -2.62
C SER A 111 0.02 26.43 -4.15
N SER A 112 -0.32 25.41 -4.93
CA SER A 112 -0.30 25.45 -6.40
C SER A 112 -1.52 24.73 -6.98
N GLU A 113 -1.91 25.10 -8.20
CA GLU A 113 -2.98 24.42 -8.96
C GLU A 113 -2.68 22.91 -9.09
N LYS A 114 -1.46 22.56 -9.54
CA LYS A 114 -0.99 21.17 -9.62
C LYS A 114 -1.14 20.39 -8.31
N GLY A 115 -0.87 21.04 -7.18
CA GLY A 115 -0.99 20.38 -5.88
C GLY A 115 -2.45 20.24 -5.40
N ARG A 116 -3.34 21.15 -5.81
CA ARG A 116 -4.79 20.99 -5.58
C ARG A 116 -5.35 19.84 -6.40
N ASP A 117 -4.97 19.73 -7.68
CA ASP A 117 -5.32 18.60 -8.54
C ASP A 117 -4.79 17.28 -7.95
N LEU A 118 -3.56 17.29 -7.43
CA LEU A 118 -3.00 16.15 -6.72
C LEU A 118 -3.80 15.77 -5.48
N ALA A 119 -4.31 16.73 -4.71
CA ALA A 119 -5.15 16.45 -3.55
C ALA A 119 -6.45 15.73 -3.94
N GLU A 120 -7.12 16.21 -4.99
CA GLU A 120 -8.34 15.58 -5.52
C GLU A 120 -8.07 14.17 -6.03
N LYS A 121 -6.99 14.01 -6.80
CA LYS A 121 -6.52 12.71 -7.29
C LYS A 121 -6.19 11.77 -6.14
N PHE A 122 -5.50 12.26 -5.11
CA PHE A 122 -5.16 11.47 -3.93
C PHE A 122 -6.40 10.94 -3.24
N MET A 123 -7.44 11.76 -3.05
CA MET A 123 -8.70 11.32 -2.48
C MET A 123 -9.39 10.23 -3.32
N ALA A 124 -9.36 10.34 -4.65
CA ALA A 124 -9.90 9.31 -5.53
C ALA A 124 -9.12 7.98 -5.43
N VAL A 125 -7.79 8.05 -5.36
CA VAL A 125 -6.93 6.87 -5.18
C VAL A 125 -7.16 6.23 -3.81
N GLN A 126 -7.36 7.01 -2.75
CA GLN A 126 -7.69 6.46 -1.43
C GLN A 126 -8.99 5.67 -1.43
N SER A 127 -9.99 6.06 -2.22
CA SER A 127 -11.22 5.26 -2.40
C SER A 127 -10.96 3.95 -3.14
N THR A 128 -10.06 3.95 -4.13
CA THR A 128 -9.67 2.75 -4.88
C THR A 128 -8.90 1.81 -3.97
N LEU A 129 -7.91 2.32 -3.24
CA LEU A 129 -7.14 1.59 -2.24
C LEU A 129 -8.05 0.94 -1.20
N ALA A 130 -9.01 1.69 -0.63
CA ALA A 130 -9.92 1.16 0.37
C ALA A 130 -10.82 0.02 -0.17
N LYS A 131 -11.14 0.05 -1.46
CA LYS A 131 -11.87 -1.05 -2.12
C LYS A 131 -10.95 -2.25 -2.31
N ASP A 132 -9.80 -2.06 -2.94
CA ASP A 132 -8.89 -3.16 -3.27
C ASP A 132 -8.37 -3.86 -2.01
N MET A 133 -8.10 -3.12 -0.94
CA MET A 133 -7.76 -3.71 0.36
C MET A 133 -8.90 -4.52 0.96
N ARG A 134 -10.16 -4.10 0.77
CA ARG A 134 -11.32 -4.86 1.25
C ARG A 134 -11.49 -6.14 0.46
N ASP A 135 -11.36 -6.06 -0.86
CA ASP A 135 -11.48 -7.22 -1.75
C ASP A 135 -10.36 -8.23 -1.43
N ALA A 136 -9.12 -7.77 -1.21
CA ALA A 136 -8.00 -8.60 -0.77
C ALA A 136 -8.25 -9.29 0.59
N MET A 137 -8.87 -8.59 1.55
CA MET A 137 -9.23 -9.19 2.84
C MET A 137 -10.40 -10.18 2.70
N ALA A 138 -11.33 -9.94 1.79
CA ALA A 138 -12.46 -10.83 1.52
C ALA A 138 -12.01 -12.14 0.88
N ASP A 139 -11.00 -12.10 0.01
CA ASP A 139 -10.38 -13.30 -0.57
C ASP A 139 -9.75 -14.21 0.51
N SER A 140 -9.30 -13.62 1.62
CA SER A 140 -8.80 -14.37 2.79
C SER A 140 -9.89 -14.84 3.76
N ASP A 141 -11.15 -14.40 3.63
CA ASP A 141 -12.20 -14.66 4.63
C ASP A 141 -12.53 -16.15 4.76
N GLU A 142 -12.62 -16.88 3.65
CA GLU A 142 -12.90 -18.32 3.64
C GLU A 142 -11.79 -19.09 4.35
N ALA A 143 -10.52 -18.81 4.02
CA ALA A 143 -9.37 -19.46 4.66
C ALA A 143 -9.27 -19.16 6.16
N ILE A 144 -9.61 -17.93 6.58
CA ILE A 144 -9.67 -17.55 7.99
C ILE A 144 -10.78 -18.32 8.71
N ILE A 145 -11.98 -18.39 8.12
CA ILE A 145 -13.12 -19.10 8.70
C ILE A 145 -12.80 -20.59 8.88
N ASP A 146 -12.26 -21.23 7.85
CA ASP A 146 -11.90 -22.65 7.89
C ASP A 146 -10.87 -22.93 9.00
N ALA A 147 -9.82 -22.12 9.10
CA ALA A 147 -8.80 -22.27 10.14
C ALA A 147 -9.36 -22.00 11.56
N LEU A 148 -10.31 -21.07 11.71
CA LEU A 148 -10.97 -20.82 12.99
C LEU A 148 -11.95 -21.93 13.37
N ASP A 149 -12.65 -22.52 12.40
CA ASP A 149 -13.52 -23.68 12.61
C ASP A 149 -12.69 -24.90 13.04
N ASP A 150 -11.55 -25.16 12.40
CA ASP A 150 -10.61 -26.21 12.79
C ASP A 150 -10.09 -26.03 14.22
N LEU A 151 -9.71 -24.80 14.60
CA LEU A 151 -9.29 -24.48 15.96
C LEU A 151 -10.41 -24.66 16.98
N LYS A 152 -11.63 -24.27 16.63
CA LYS A 152 -12.81 -24.45 17.48
C LYS A 152 -13.08 -25.93 17.72
N ASP A 153 -13.02 -26.76 16.69
CA ASP A 153 -13.30 -28.18 16.80
C ASP A 153 -12.22 -28.91 17.63
N GLN A 154 -10.95 -28.51 17.49
CA GLN A 154 -9.85 -28.98 18.36
C GLN A 154 -10.01 -28.57 19.83
N ALA A 155 -10.59 -27.41 20.10
CA ALA A 155 -10.83 -26.94 21.46
C ALA A 155 -12.04 -27.62 22.14
N GLN A 156 -12.92 -28.28 21.35
CA GLN A 156 -14.15 -28.92 21.83
C GLN A 156 -14.07 -30.45 21.88
N GLY A 157 -13.06 -31.07 21.25
CA GLY A 157 -12.78 -32.51 21.29
C GLY A 157 -11.78 -32.93 22.38
#